data_AF-A0ABD3L2J4-F1
#
_entry.id   AF-A0ABD3L2J4-F1
#
_cell.length_a   1.000
_cell.length_b   1.000
_cell.length_c   1.000
_cell.angle_alpha   90.00
_cell.angle_beta   90.00
_cell.angle_gamma   90.00
#
_symmetry.space_group_name_H-M   'P 1'
#
loop_
_entity.id
_entity.type
_entity.pdbx_description
1 polymer ?
#
loop_
_entity_poly.entity_id
_entity_poly.type
_entity_poly.pdbx_seq_one_letter_code
_entity_poly.pdbx_strand_id
1 'polypeptide(L)'
;MEIATLKPLFAQKLNYRGYSPMHLALQNKHYDIVRALMILDPKLIRVRGRGRITPLHFVAKEIGDNEQENVELLELLAEFLYACKSSIEDLTNQCKTAIHVAVKTGNTEAFKVLFGWLKRVHLTKILDWKDQNGDTVLHIAASKRQPEIIKLLIGYTNIYAKNFQGNTALEIFQLNPSGDPDVAERFHHQGHQARRFITILSLSQFYSMELTFFEKYINWFRVQNKSAREVMLIVSTLIAAATYQAALAPPKGYRKDSSSGPWANSAVVTTNSSSIAFGKPHQAGDLILSGLDQYMYTICNSLAFFASIATILATALTLGVGSFVCSIYGPICLLCCLTQLCSLLIQIPKTNAAAGNFLGVLWVFSWLAASSLTWYVTIKLQRDRRRIDATRRRV
;
A
#
# COMPACT_ATOMS: atom_id res chain seq x y z
N MET A 1 -14.47 -37.82 16.00
CA MET A 1 -14.53 -37.19 14.67
C MET A 1 -15.83 -37.48 13.92
N GLU A 2 -16.35 -38.70 13.98
CA GLU A 2 -17.59 -39.11 13.28
C GLU A 2 -18.83 -38.26 13.57
N ILE A 3 -19.05 -37.84 14.82
CA ILE A 3 -20.17 -36.95 15.15
C ILE A 3 -20.01 -35.56 14.51
N ALA A 4 -18.77 -35.08 14.36
CA ALA A 4 -18.49 -33.78 13.77
C ALA A 4 -18.68 -33.80 12.25
N THR A 5 -18.40 -34.93 11.58
CA THR A 5 -18.67 -35.11 10.15
C THR A 5 -20.16 -35.27 9.87
N LEU A 6 -20.87 -36.03 10.70
CA LEU A 6 -22.31 -36.26 10.55
C LEU A 6 -23.15 -35.02 10.94
N LYS A 7 -22.70 -34.23 11.92
CA LYS A 7 -23.40 -33.01 12.37
C LYS A 7 -22.41 -31.86 12.66
N PRO A 8 -21.99 -31.10 11.63
CA PRO A 8 -20.97 -30.04 11.76
C PRO A 8 -21.26 -28.97 12.83
N LEU A 9 -22.54 -28.67 13.09
CA LEU A 9 -22.95 -27.70 14.13
C LEU A 9 -22.52 -28.14 15.54
N PHE A 10 -22.36 -29.44 15.81
CA PHE A 10 -21.86 -29.91 17.10
C PHE A 10 -20.38 -29.55 17.31
N ALA A 11 -19.60 -29.40 16.24
CA ALA A 11 -18.21 -28.96 16.33
C ALA A 11 -18.07 -27.49 16.80
N GLN A 12 -19.14 -26.70 16.69
CA GLN A 12 -19.21 -25.31 17.17
C GLN A 12 -19.90 -25.17 18.54
N LYS A 13 -20.71 -26.16 18.93
CA LYS A 13 -21.54 -26.08 20.13
C LYS A 13 -20.68 -26.01 21.39
N LEU A 14 -20.95 -25.03 22.24
CA LEU A 14 -20.28 -24.87 23.52
C LEU A 14 -20.89 -25.81 24.57
N ASN A 15 -20.05 -26.35 25.45
CA ASN A 15 -20.52 -27.03 26.66
C ASN A 15 -21.02 -26.02 27.72
N TYR A 16 -21.54 -26.52 28.85
CA TYR A 16 -22.06 -25.67 29.94
C TYR A 16 -21.01 -24.76 30.59
N ARG A 17 -19.71 -25.04 30.40
CA ARG A 17 -18.59 -24.20 30.85
C ARG A 17 -18.15 -23.18 29.80
N GLY A 18 -18.79 -23.17 28.62
CA GLY A 18 -18.50 -22.26 27.52
C GLY A 18 -17.33 -22.69 26.63
N TYR A 19 -16.95 -23.97 26.59
CA TYR A 19 -15.86 -24.47 25.75
C TYR A 19 -16.39 -25.21 24.53
N SER A 20 -15.81 -24.94 23.35
CA SER A 20 -16.08 -25.72 22.14
C SER A 20 -15.26 -27.02 22.14
N PRO A 21 -15.60 -28.02 21.30
CA PRO A 21 -14.79 -29.22 21.12
C PRO A 21 -13.31 -28.95 20.87
N MET A 22 -12.98 -27.92 20.08
CA MET A 22 -11.60 -27.52 19.82
C MET A 22 -10.90 -26.97 21.09
N HIS A 23 -11.60 -26.21 21.94
CA HIS A 23 -11.04 -25.78 23.22
C HIS A 23 -10.78 -26.97 24.16
N LEU A 24 -11.71 -27.93 24.21
CA LEU A 24 -11.55 -29.12 25.03
C LEU A 24 -10.39 -29.99 24.53
N ALA A 25 -10.23 -30.14 23.21
CA ALA A 25 -9.10 -30.86 22.64
C ALA A 25 -7.77 -30.18 22.99
N LEU A 26 -7.70 -28.84 22.90
CA LEU A 26 -6.53 -28.07 23.32
C LEU A 26 -6.23 -28.20 24.82
N GLN A 27 -7.25 -28.12 25.69
CA GLN A 27 -7.09 -28.27 27.15
C GLN A 27 -6.56 -29.66 27.54
N ASN A 28 -6.91 -30.69 26.77
CA ASN A 28 -6.46 -32.06 26.99
C ASN A 28 -5.25 -32.44 26.14
N LYS A 29 -4.61 -31.47 25.46
CA LYS A 29 -3.41 -31.68 24.63
C LYS A 29 -3.59 -32.70 23.49
N HIS A 30 -4.82 -32.89 23.02
CA HIS A 30 -5.15 -33.77 21.89
C HIS A 30 -4.99 -33.00 20.56
N TYR A 31 -3.75 -32.67 20.20
CA TYR A 31 -3.41 -31.83 19.05
C TYR A 31 -3.80 -32.45 17.70
N ASP A 32 -3.79 -33.78 17.62
CA ASP A 32 -4.31 -34.57 16.50
C ASP A 32 -5.81 -34.29 16.24
N ILE A 33 -6.62 -34.26 17.29
CA ILE A 33 -8.05 -33.91 17.20
C ILE A 33 -8.22 -32.45 16.79
N VAL A 34 -7.36 -31.54 17.29
CA VAL A 34 -7.39 -30.13 16.90
C VAL A 34 -7.13 -29.96 15.41
N ARG A 35 -6.10 -30.64 14.87
CA ARG A 35 -5.81 -30.62 13.43
C ARG A 35 -6.93 -31.23 12.61
N ALA A 36 -7.51 -32.34 13.06
CA ALA A 36 -8.65 -32.96 12.40
C ALA A 36 -9.89 -32.04 12.35
N LEU A 37 -10.17 -31.31 13.44
CA LEU A 37 -11.23 -30.30 13.48
C LEU A 37 -10.92 -29.10 12.57
N MET A 38 -9.66 -28.65 12.52
CA MET A 38 -9.22 -27.57 11.63
C MET A 38 -9.40 -27.94 10.15
N ILE A 39 -9.07 -29.19 9.76
CA ILE A 39 -9.26 -29.71 8.40
C ILE A 39 -10.76 -29.78 8.06
N LEU A 40 -11.60 -30.16 9.03
CA LEU A 40 -13.04 -30.25 8.85
C LEU A 40 -13.68 -28.88 8.55
N ASP A 41 -13.36 -27.87 9.37
CA ASP A 41 -13.82 -26.50 9.14
C ASP A 41 -12.85 -25.48 9.79
N PRO A 42 -12.07 -24.72 9.00
CA PRO A 42 -11.17 -23.69 9.52
C PRO A 42 -11.87 -22.59 10.33
N LYS A 43 -13.19 -22.39 10.19
CA LYS A 43 -13.94 -21.42 10.98
C LYS A 43 -14.02 -21.82 12.46
N LEU A 44 -13.78 -23.09 12.81
CA LEU A 44 -13.74 -23.57 14.19
C LEU A 44 -12.66 -22.86 15.03
N ILE A 45 -11.57 -22.40 14.40
CA ILE A 45 -10.50 -21.61 15.03
C ILE A 45 -11.03 -20.27 15.59
N ARG A 46 -12.16 -19.79 15.08
CA ARG A 46 -12.79 -18.52 15.50
C ARG A 46 -13.94 -18.69 16.48
N VAL A 47 -14.28 -19.92 16.87
CA VAL A 47 -15.39 -20.16 17.81
C VAL A 47 -15.04 -19.50 19.14
N ARG A 48 -15.93 -18.62 19.60
CA ARG A 48 -15.75 -17.84 20.82
C ARG A 48 -16.26 -18.64 22.01
N GLY A 49 -15.35 -19.18 22.80
CA GLY A 49 -15.66 -19.85 24.06
C GLY A 49 -15.84 -18.88 25.22
N ARG A 50 -15.56 -19.36 26.43
CA ARG A 50 -15.64 -18.58 27.68
C ARG A 50 -14.80 -17.30 27.58
N GLY A 51 -15.40 -16.15 27.90
CA GLY A 51 -14.74 -14.84 27.79
C GLY A 51 -14.46 -14.38 26.36
N ARG A 52 -15.16 -14.96 25.37
CA ARG A 52 -14.87 -14.79 23.92
C ARG A 52 -13.44 -15.17 23.53
N ILE A 53 -12.79 -16.03 24.32
CA ILE A 53 -11.50 -16.62 23.96
C ILE A 53 -11.74 -17.56 22.79
N THR A 54 -10.94 -17.43 21.73
CA THR A 54 -10.95 -18.37 20.60
C THR A 54 -9.81 -19.38 20.76
N PRO A 55 -9.83 -20.52 20.03
CA PRO A 55 -8.71 -21.44 19.98
C PRO A 55 -7.35 -20.77 19.71
N LEU A 56 -7.27 -19.77 18.82
CA LEU A 56 -6.03 -19.01 18.60
C LEU A 56 -5.55 -18.27 19.86
N HIS A 57 -6.46 -17.63 20.60
CA HIS A 57 -6.12 -16.99 21.87
C HIS A 57 -5.63 -18.01 22.91
N PHE A 58 -6.23 -19.20 22.93
CA PHE A 58 -5.85 -20.28 23.84
C PHE A 58 -4.42 -20.75 23.55
N VAL A 59 -4.11 -21.09 22.29
CA VAL A 59 -2.74 -21.51 21.92
C VAL A 59 -1.72 -20.41 22.18
N ALA A 60 -2.04 -19.15 21.90
CA ALA A 60 -1.15 -18.02 22.20
C ALA A 60 -0.94 -17.78 23.71
N LYS A 61 -1.85 -18.27 24.56
CA LYS A 61 -1.79 -18.15 26.02
C LYS A 61 -0.93 -19.23 26.66
N GLU A 62 -1.10 -20.48 26.21
CA GLU A 62 -0.50 -21.66 26.84
C GLU A 62 1.01 -21.71 26.65
N ILE A 63 1.71 -22.26 27.63
CA ILE A 63 3.15 -22.54 27.62
C ILE A 63 3.24 -24.04 27.91
N GLY A 64 3.87 -24.79 26.99
CA GLY A 64 4.01 -26.23 27.11
C GLY A 64 4.86 -26.62 28.31
N ASP A 65 4.58 -27.81 28.86
CA ASP A 65 5.25 -28.29 30.08
C ASP A 65 6.73 -28.64 29.82
N ASN A 66 7.09 -28.87 28.56
CA ASN A 66 8.44 -29.17 28.10
C ASN A 66 8.71 -28.53 26.72
N GLU A 67 9.95 -28.64 26.25
CA GLU A 67 10.38 -28.04 24.98
C GLU A 67 9.60 -28.61 23.78
N GLN A 68 9.38 -29.93 23.74
CA GLN A 68 8.66 -30.58 22.64
C GLN A 68 7.21 -30.09 22.52
N GLU A 69 6.52 -29.94 23.66
CA GLU A 69 5.16 -29.42 23.69
C GLU A 69 5.12 -27.93 23.32
N ASN A 70 6.13 -27.15 23.71
CA ASN A 70 6.22 -25.76 23.27
C ASN A 70 6.38 -25.68 21.74
N VAL A 71 7.23 -26.51 21.14
CA VAL A 71 7.36 -26.58 19.67
C VAL A 71 6.02 -26.94 19.03
N GLU A 72 5.33 -27.96 19.53
CA GLU A 72 4.02 -28.41 19.05
C GLU A 72 2.96 -27.28 19.11
N LEU A 73 2.90 -26.53 20.21
CA LEU A 73 1.99 -25.39 20.36
C LEU A 73 2.33 -24.25 19.39
N LEU A 74 3.61 -23.98 19.14
CA LEU A 74 4.05 -22.95 18.19
C LEU A 74 3.75 -23.35 16.74
N GLU A 75 3.90 -24.63 16.39
CA GLU A 75 3.48 -25.16 15.09
C GLU A 75 1.97 -25.02 14.92
N LEU A 76 1.19 -25.43 15.92
CA LEU A 76 -0.27 -25.30 15.89
C LEU A 76 -0.72 -23.84 15.77
N LEU A 77 -0.02 -22.91 16.44
CA LEU A 77 -0.25 -21.47 16.30
C LEU A 77 -0.03 -21.00 14.86
N ALA A 78 1.04 -21.45 14.21
CA ALA A 78 1.34 -21.13 12.82
C ALA A 78 0.31 -21.75 11.85
N GLU A 79 -0.08 -23.01 12.08
CA GLU A 79 -1.12 -23.71 11.33
C GLU A 79 -2.46 -22.95 11.40
N PHE A 80 -2.86 -22.48 12.58
CA PHE A 80 -4.10 -21.71 12.75
C PHE A 80 -4.10 -20.41 11.95
N LEU A 81 -2.97 -19.69 11.95
CA LEU A 81 -2.80 -18.47 11.17
C LEU A 81 -2.82 -18.73 9.66
N TYR A 82 -2.30 -19.89 9.23
CA TYR A 82 -2.34 -20.32 7.84
C TYR A 82 -3.77 -20.68 7.41
N ALA A 83 -4.45 -21.52 8.19
CA ALA A 83 -5.80 -22.01 7.89
C ALA A 83 -6.87 -20.90 7.99
N CYS A 84 -6.75 -19.98 8.94
CA CYS A 84 -7.74 -18.93 9.19
C CYS A 84 -7.07 -17.57 9.45
N LYS A 85 -6.60 -16.89 8.40
CA LYS A 85 -5.92 -15.59 8.50
C LYS A 85 -6.71 -14.52 9.26
N SER A 86 -8.03 -14.53 9.14
CA SER A 86 -8.87 -13.52 9.80
C SER A 86 -8.87 -13.68 11.32
N SER A 87 -8.54 -14.86 11.87
CA SER A 87 -8.61 -15.17 13.31
C SER A 87 -7.74 -14.24 14.17
N ILE A 88 -6.69 -13.66 13.59
CA ILE A 88 -5.82 -12.66 14.25
C ILE A 88 -6.56 -11.39 14.69
N GLU A 89 -7.69 -11.08 14.03
CA GLU A 89 -8.54 -9.93 14.32
C GLU A 89 -9.64 -10.22 15.37
N ASP A 90 -9.78 -11.48 15.82
CA ASP A 90 -10.74 -11.78 16.88
C ASP A 90 -10.32 -11.16 18.20
N LEU A 91 -11.32 -10.73 18.96
CA LEU A 91 -11.15 -10.08 20.26
C LEU A 91 -11.83 -10.89 21.35
N THR A 92 -11.13 -11.03 22.47
CA THR A 92 -11.72 -11.46 23.74
C THR A 92 -12.72 -10.42 24.27
N ASN A 93 -13.44 -10.76 25.35
CA ASN A 93 -14.31 -9.80 26.04
C ASN A 93 -13.55 -8.58 26.61
N GLN A 94 -12.23 -8.69 26.82
CA GLN A 94 -11.36 -7.60 27.25
C GLN A 94 -10.76 -6.81 26.08
N CYS A 95 -11.29 -6.97 24.86
CA CYS A 95 -10.76 -6.38 23.63
C CYS A 95 -9.29 -6.75 23.34
N LYS A 96 -8.83 -7.91 23.81
CA LYS A 96 -7.48 -8.42 23.55
C LYS A 96 -7.48 -9.31 22.33
N THR A 97 -6.51 -9.08 21.44
CA THR A 97 -6.12 -10.00 20.37
C THR A 97 -5.18 -11.09 20.90
N ALA A 98 -4.90 -12.12 20.10
CA ALA A 98 -3.96 -13.18 20.46
C ALA A 98 -2.55 -12.65 20.84
N ILE A 99 -2.09 -11.57 20.18
CA ILE A 99 -0.78 -10.98 20.50
C ILE A 99 -0.77 -10.26 21.85
N HIS A 100 -1.88 -9.61 22.25
CA HIS A 100 -2.01 -9.06 23.60
C HIS A 100 -1.97 -10.17 24.66
N VAL A 101 -2.59 -11.32 24.36
CA VAL A 101 -2.62 -12.48 25.26
C VAL A 101 -1.21 -13.06 25.45
N ALA A 102 -0.46 -13.31 24.37
CA ALA A 102 0.90 -13.85 24.44
C ALA A 102 1.84 -12.96 25.28
N VAL A 103 1.78 -11.63 25.07
CA VAL A 103 2.59 -10.66 25.83
C VAL A 103 2.14 -10.61 27.30
N LYS A 104 0.83 -10.62 27.56
CA LYS A 104 0.30 -10.60 28.92
C LYS A 104 0.71 -11.84 29.74
N THR A 105 0.80 -13.00 29.11
CA THR A 105 1.24 -14.25 29.76
C THR A 105 2.76 -14.40 29.82
N GLY A 106 3.51 -13.63 29.02
CA GLY A 106 4.96 -13.77 28.91
C GLY A 106 5.41 -14.91 28.00
N ASN A 107 4.52 -15.41 27.13
CA ASN A 107 4.89 -16.36 26.09
C ASN A 107 5.60 -15.62 24.94
N THR A 108 6.91 -15.40 25.11
CA THR A 108 7.76 -14.67 24.16
C THR A 108 7.85 -15.38 22.80
N GLU A 109 7.85 -16.71 22.76
CA GLU A 109 7.94 -17.47 21.52
C GLU A 109 6.65 -17.39 20.70
N ALA A 110 5.48 -17.51 21.34
CA ALA A 110 4.20 -17.28 20.67
C ALA A 110 4.10 -15.83 20.15
N PHE A 111 4.60 -14.85 20.93
CA PHE A 111 4.71 -13.47 20.46
C PHE A 111 5.57 -13.36 19.19
N LYS A 112 6.75 -13.99 19.15
CA LYS A 112 7.64 -13.97 17.97
C LYS A 112 6.97 -14.56 16.73
N VAL A 113 6.24 -15.67 16.86
CA VAL A 113 5.47 -16.29 15.77
C VAL A 113 4.37 -15.33 15.27
N LEU A 114 3.53 -14.81 16.16
CA LEU A 114 2.45 -13.88 15.81
C LEU A 114 2.99 -12.60 15.17
N PHE A 115 4.03 -12.00 15.74
CA PHE A 115 4.66 -10.78 15.23
C PHE A 115 5.34 -11.01 13.89
N GLY A 116 6.07 -12.12 13.75
CA GLY A 116 6.70 -12.54 12.50
C GLY A 116 5.68 -12.78 11.38
N TRP A 117 4.51 -13.33 11.71
CA TRP A 117 3.42 -13.48 10.76
C TRP A 117 2.80 -12.14 10.37
N LEU A 118 2.47 -11.28 11.34
CA LEU A 118 1.91 -9.93 11.10
C LEU A 118 2.78 -9.08 10.17
N LYS A 119 4.12 -9.18 10.31
CA LYS A 119 5.07 -8.52 9.42
C LYS A 119 4.96 -9.03 7.98
N ARG A 120 4.91 -10.36 7.80
CA ARG A 120 4.84 -11.01 6.48
C ARG A 120 3.54 -10.71 5.75
N VAL A 121 2.42 -10.56 6.46
CA VAL A 121 1.12 -10.21 5.86
C VAL A 121 0.81 -8.71 5.90
N HIS A 122 1.75 -7.86 6.34
CA HIS A 122 1.60 -6.41 6.45
C HIS A 122 0.39 -5.95 7.28
N LEU A 123 0.07 -6.66 8.36
CA LEU A 123 -1.03 -6.34 9.29
C LEU A 123 -0.55 -5.77 10.64
N THR A 124 0.64 -5.17 10.69
CA THR A 124 1.24 -4.60 11.92
C THR A 124 0.40 -3.53 12.61
N LYS A 125 -0.58 -2.93 11.91
CA LYS A 125 -1.58 -2.01 12.50
C LYS A 125 -2.34 -2.62 13.70
N ILE A 126 -2.44 -3.95 13.78
CA ILE A 126 -3.09 -4.66 14.89
C ILE A 126 -2.34 -4.44 16.22
N LEU A 127 -1.04 -4.17 16.18
CA LEU A 127 -0.22 -3.90 17.37
C LEU A 127 -0.63 -2.60 18.09
N ASP A 128 -1.25 -1.68 17.36
CA ASP A 128 -1.72 -0.41 17.89
C ASP A 128 -3.18 -0.46 18.40
N TRP A 129 -3.83 -1.63 18.33
CA TRP A 129 -5.17 -1.81 18.90
C TRP A 129 -5.11 -1.74 20.42
N LYS A 130 -6.14 -1.16 21.01
CA LYS A 130 -6.24 -0.96 22.45
C LYS A 130 -7.16 -2.01 23.07
N ASP A 131 -6.76 -2.55 24.21
CA ASP A 131 -7.62 -3.42 25.01
C ASP A 131 -8.66 -2.61 25.81
N GLN A 132 -9.44 -3.28 26.67
CA GLN A 132 -10.48 -2.65 27.51
C GLN A 132 -9.97 -1.50 28.41
N ASN A 133 -8.68 -1.47 28.74
CA ASN A 133 -8.05 -0.43 29.56
C ASN A 133 -7.43 0.68 28.69
N GLY A 134 -7.51 0.57 27.37
CA GLY A 134 -6.80 1.45 26.46
C GLY A 134 -5.35 1.02 26.21
N ASP A 135 -4.90 -0.11 26.77
CA ASP A 135 -3.52 -0.57 26.68
C ASP A 135 -3.28 -1.20 25.30
N THR A 136 -2.24 -0.74 24.61
CA THR A 136 -1.70 -1.45 23.44
C THR A 136 -0.76 -2.56 23.87
N VAL A 137 -0.36 -3.44 22.95
CA VAL A 137 0.63 -4.50 23.25
C VAL A 137 1.95 -3.94 23.82
N LEU A 138 2.34 -2.73 23.43
CA LEU A 138 3.54 -2.06 23.97
C LEU A 138 3.35 -1.63 25.44
N HIS A 139 2.15 -1.19 25.83
CA HIS A 139 1.84 -0.88 27.23
C HIS A 139 1.90 -2.14 28.09
N ILE A 140 1.37 -3.27 27.59
CA ILE A 140 1.42 -4.56 28.29
C ILE A 140 2.88 -5.01 28.44
N ALA A 141 3.69 -4.94 27.38
CA ALA A 141 5.10 -5.32 27.43
C ALA A 141 5.90 -4.46 28.42
N ALA A 142 5.63 -3.15 28.46
CA ALA A 142 6.20 -2.22 29.43
C ALA A 142 5.80 -2.59 30.87
N SER A 143 4.50 -2.80 31.13
CA SER A 143 3.98 -3.20 32.44
C SER A 143 4.55 -4.54 32.91
N LYS A 144 4.75 -5.49 31.98
CA LYS A 144 5.28 -6.83 32.23
C LYS A 144 6.81 -6.90 32.25
N ARG A 145 7.51 -5.78 32.02
CA ARG A 145 8.98 -5.70 32.00
C ARG A 145 9.62 -6.70 31.03
N GLN A 146 9.15 -6.71 29.78
CA GLN A 146 9.64 -7.61 28.74
C GLN A 146 10.55 -6.86 27.75
N PRO A 147 11.83 -6.62 28.08
CA PRO A 147 12.72 -5.77 27.28
C PRO A 147 12.90 -6.30 25.85
N GLU A 148 12.97 -7.62 25.66
CA GLU A 148 13.07 -8.25 24.34
C GLU A 148 11.86 -7.91 23.45
N ILE A 149 10.64 -8.05 24.00
CA ILE A 149 9.39 -7.74 23.28
C ILE A 149 9.30 -6.23 22.99
N ILE A 150 9.67 -5.39 23.95
CA ILE A 150 9.72 -3.93 23.75
C ILE A 150 10.67 -3.58 22.61
N LYS A 151 11.88 -4.15 22.59
CA LYS A 151 12.89 -3.93 21.54
C LYS A 151 12.36 -4.33 20.14
N LEU A 152 11.54 -5.38 20.05
CA LEU A 152 10.90 -5.82 18.81
C LEU A 152 9.73 -4.93 18.37
N LEU A 153 8.97 -4.38 19.31
CA LEU A 153 7.79 -3.54 19.05
C LEU A 153 8.15 -2.09 18.68
N ILE A 154 9.27 -1.57 19.18
CA ILE A 154 9.76 -0.23 18.86
C ILE A 154 10.01 -0.15 17.33
N GLY A 155 9.46 0.90 16.69
CA GLY A 155 9.48 1.09 15.24
C GLY A 155 8.27 0.49 14.49
N TYR A 156 7.50 -0.39 15.11
CA TYR A 156 6.24 -0.94 14.54
C TYR A 156 4.97 -0.44 15.23
N THR A 157 5.12 0.21 16.40
CA THR A 157 4.03 0.69 17.24
C THR A 157 4.16 2.18 17.54
N ASN A 158 3.07 2.84 17.89
CA ASN A 158 3.10 4.22 18.36
C ASN A 158 3.53 4.29 19.83
N ILE A 159 4.76 4.74 20.05
CA ILE A 159 5.37 4.89 21.39
C ILE A 159 4.69 5.96 22.28
N TYR A 160 3.91 6.88 21.70
CA TYR A 160 3.19 7.93 22.44
C TYR A 160 1.69 7.66 22.57
N ALA A 161 1.23 6.49 22.14
CA ALA A 161 -0.14 6.11 22.41
C ALA A 161 -0.36 6.17 23.93
N LYS A 162 -1.46 6.80 24.35
CA LYS A 162 -1.90 6.85 25.73
C LYS A 162 -3.01 5.83 25.96
N ASN A 163 -2.93 5.11 27.07
CA ASN A 163 -4.04 4.30 27.57
C ASN A 163 -5.15 5.17 28.19
N PHE A 164 -6.22 4.56 28.71
CA PHE A 164 -7.34 5.34 29.27
C PHE A 164 -7.01 6.03 30.59
N GLN A 165 -5.91 5.65 31.24
CA GLN A 165 -5.34 6.33 32.39
C GLN A 165 -4.45 7.52 31.99
N GLY A 166 -4.26 7.78 30.69
CA GLY A 166 -3.46 8.90 30.18
C GLY A 166 -1.95 8.65 30.13
N ASN A 167 -1.52 7.43 30.42
CA ASN A 167 -0.11 7.03 30.49
C ASN A 167 0.36 6.46 29.16
N THR A 168 1.59 6.77 28.78
CA THR A 168 2.31 6.13 27.67
C THR A 168 3.03 4.86 28.14
N ALA A 169 3.42 4.00 27.20
CA ALA A 169 4.19 2.80 27.53
C ALA A 169 5.54 3.12 28.22
N LEU A 170 6.20 4.23 27.86
CA LEU A 170 7.42 4.68 28.52
C LEU A 170 7.15 5.07 29.98
N GLU A 171 6.10 5.84 30.24
CA GLU A 171 5.72 6.23 31.61
C GLU A 171 5.40 4.98 32.46
N ILE A 172 4.67 4.01 31.91
CA ILE A 172 4.41 2.72 32.60
C ILE A 172 5.71 1.96 32.90
N PHE A 173 6.66 1.95 31.98
CA PHE A 173 7.96 1.30 32.17
C PHE A 173 8.79 1.98 33.28
N GLN A 174 8.78 3.32 33.32
CA GLN A 174 9.56 4.13 34.27
C GLN A 174 8.97 4.19 35.69
N LEU A 175 7.66 4.00 35.85
CA LEU A 175 7.00 3.97 37.16
C LEU A 175 7.53 2.86 38.09
N ASN A 176 8.39 1.96 37.60
CA ASN A 176 9.04 0.95 38.40
C ASN A 176 10.57 0.92 38.14
N PRO A 177 11.41 1.36 39.10
CA PRO A 177 12.83 1.70 38.89
C PRO A 177 13.80 0.52 38.65
N SER A 178 13.31 -0.70 38.43
CA SER A 178 14.15 -1.87 38.09
C SER A 178 14.33 -2.08 36.57
N GLY A 179 14.04 -1.06 35.75
CA GLY A 179 14.02 -1.16 34.30
C GLY A 179 15.41 -1.21 33.66
N ASP A 180 15.56 -2.01 32.61
CA ASP A 180 16.74 -2.06 31.75
C ASP A 180 17.01 -0.67 31.12
N PRO A 181 18.14 0.00 31.42
CA PRO A 181 18.43 1.35 30.95
C PRO A 181 18.50 1.43 29.42
N ASP A 182 18.90 0.35 28.73
CA ASP A 182 18.96 0.28 27.26
C ASP A 182 17.56 0.43 26.62
N VAL A 183 16.53 -0.09 27.28
CA VAL A 183 15.14 0.04 26.81
C VAL A 183 14.64 1.47 26.94
N ALA A 184 14.94 2.13 28.05
CA ALA A 184 14.57 3.53 28.25
C ALA A 184 15.26 4.44 27.22
N GLU A 185 16.55 4.21 26.96
CA GLU A 185 17.30 4.95 25.94
C GLU A 185 16.68 4.79 24.54
N ARG A 186 16.30 3.56 24.15
CA ARG A 186 15.61 3.31 22.87
C ARG A 186 14.29 4.06 22.74
N PHE A 187 13.50 4.13 23.82
CA PHE A 187 12.28 4.94 23.83
C PHE A 187 12.58 6.42 23.61
N HIS A 188 13.61 6.96 24.27
CA HIS A 188 14.02 8.36 24.12
C HIS A 188 14.55 8.67 22.71
N HIS A 189 15.38 7.79 22.14
CA HIS A 189 15.96 7.99 20.83
C HIS A 189 14.89 8.05 19.72
N GLN A 190 13.93 7.13 19.72
CA GLN A 190 12.77 7.20 18.80
C GLN A 190 11.79 8.31 19.17
N GLY A 191 11.72 8.63 20.47
CA GLY A 191 10.95 9.73 21.05
C GLY A 191 11.32 11.12 20.54
N HIS A 192 12.58 11.35 20.14
CA HIS A 192 13.01 12.63 19.58
C HIS A 192 12.69 12.77 18.08
N GLN A 193 12.71 11.68 17.30
CA GLN A 193 12.45 11.73 15.86
C GLN A 193 10.99 12.02 15.51
N ALA A 194 10.03 11.48 16.28
CA ALA A 194 8.60 11.62 15.99
C ALA A 194 7.93 12.85 16.63
N ARG A 195 8.54 13.47 17.66
CA ARG A 195 8.04 14.69 18.33
C ARG A 195 7.90 15.91 17.41
N ARG A 196 8.60 15.91 16.26
CA ARG A 196 8.56 17.02 15.30
C ARG A 196 7.23 17.17 14.55
N PHE A 197 6.26 16.24 14.62
CA PHE A 197 5.17 16.25 13.63
C PHE A 197 3.71 15.91 14.02
N ILE A 198 3.36 15.59 15.26
CA ILE A 198 2.01 15.02 15.52
C ILE A 198 1.24 15.80 16.59
N THR A 199 0.38 16.72 16.14
CA THR A 199 -0.84 17.09 16.87
C THR A 199 -1.87 15.99 16.59
N ILE A 200 -2.26 15.24 17.63
CA ILE A 200 -3.22 14.14 17.54
C ILE A 200 -4.63 14.75 17.57
N LEU A 201 -5.44 14.56 16.53
CA LEU A 201 -6.85 14.96 16.53
C LEU A 201 -7.74 13.81 16.99
N SER A 202 -8.81 14.15 17.71
CA SER A 202 -9.90 13.19 17.99
C SER A 202 -10.69 12.87 16.72
N LEU A 203 -11.39 11.72 16.69
CA LEU A 203 -12.18 11.32 15.51
C LEU A 203 -13.25 12.35 15.15
N SER A 204 -13.93 12.87 16.17
CA SER A 204 -15.00 13.85 16.01
C SER A 204 -14.44 15.15 15.44
N GLN A 205 -13.31 15.62 15.96
CA GLN A 205 -12.61 16.78 15.40
C GLN A 205 -12.25 16.54 13.94
N PHE A 206 -11.65 15.39 13.61
CA PHE A 206 -11.31 15.05 12.23
C PHE A 206 -12.53 15.02 11.29
N TYR A 207 -13.63 14.35 11.68
CA TYR A 207 -14.85 14.30 10.86
C TYR A 207 -15.64 15.61 10.83
N SER A 208 -15.45 16.50 11.81
CA SER A 208 -16.03 17.84 11.82
C SER A 208 -15.27 18.84 10.95
N MET A 209 -14.05 18.51 10.52
CA MET A 209 -13.31 19.34 9.58
C MET A 209 -13.95 19.27 8.20
N GLU A 210 -14.01 20.40 7.52
CA GLU A 210 -14.37 20.40 6.11
C GLU A 210 -13.35 19.58 5.31
N LEU A 211 -13.87 18.77 4.38
CA LEU A 211 -13.05 18.02 3.44
C LEU A 211 -12.13 19.00 2.69
N THR A 212 -10.83 18.72 2.76
CA THR A 212 -9.85 19.49 1.99
C THR A 212 -10.10 19.32 0.49
N PHE A 213 -9.64 20.26 -0.32
CA PHE A 213 -9.70 20.17 -1.79
C PHE A 213 -9.22 18.80 -2.31
N PHE A 214 -8.18 18.24 -1.70
CA PHE A 214 -7.63 16.95 -2.07
C PHE A 214 -8.52 15.77 -1.68
N GLU A 215 -9.15 15.80 -0.51
CA GLU A 215 -10.12 14.75 -0.13
C GLU A 215 -11.38 14.80 -0.98
N LYS A 216 -11.85 16.01 -1.35
CA LYS A 216 -12.92 16.21 -2.34
C LYS A 216 -12.52 15.62 -3.70
N TYR A 217 -11.30 15.92 -4.16
CA TYR A 217 -10.74 15.39 -5.42
C TYR A 217 -10.62 13.86 -5.41
N ILE A 218 -10.10 13.26 -4.34
CA ILE A 218 -9.99 11.80 -4.21
C ILE A 218 -11.38 11.17 -4.15
N ASN A 219 -12.32 11.73 -3.39
CA ASN A 219 -13.69 11.22 -3.31
C ASN A 219 -14.38 11.28 -4.67
N TRP A 220 -14.09 12.28 -5.51
CA TRP A 220 -14.59 12.36 -6.88
C TRP A 220 -14.10 11.20 -7.76
N PHE A 221 -12.83 10.81 -7.62
CA PHE A 221 -12.25 9.64 -8.31
C PHE A 221 -12.45 8.30 -7.59
N ARG A 222 -13.01 8.31 -6.37
CA ARG A 222 -13.29 7.11 -5.58
C ARG A 222 -14.53 6.44 -6.11
N VAL A 223 -14.41 5.88 -7.31
CA VAL A 223 -15.42 5.04 -7.93
C VAL A 223 -15.65 3.84 -7.02
N GLN A 224 -16.81 3.79 -6.36
CA GLN A 224 -17.14 2.73 -5.41
C GLN A 224 -17.28 1.36 -6.09
N ASN A 225 -17.58 1.35 -7.39
CA ASN A 225 -17.81 0.14 -8.14
C ASN A 225 -16.52 -0.40 -8.77
N LYS A 226 -16.14 -1.64 -8.41
CA LYS A 226 -14.95 -2.31 -8.94
C LYS A 226 -14.94 -2.34 -10.47
N SER A 227 -16.10 -2.56 -11.09
CA SER A 227 -16.26 -2.63 -12.55
C SER A 227 -15.96 -1.30 -13.24
N ALA A 228 -16.48 -0.19 -12.73
CA ALA A 228 -16.25 1.12 -13.33
C ALA A 228 -14.78 1.57 -13.20
N ARG A 229 -14.09 1.18 -12.11
CA ARG A 229 -12.64 1.40 -11.98
C ARG A 229 -11.83 0.59 -12.99
N GLU A 230 -12.19 -0.67 -13.22
CA GLU A 230 -11.55 -1.51 -14.24
C GLU A 230 -11.75 -0.92 -15.64
N VAL A 231 -12.96 -0.45 -15.96
CA VAL A 231 -13.24 0.24 -17.23
C VAL A 231 -12.42 1.52 -17.37
N MET A 232 -12.35 2.37 -16.34
CA MET A 232 -11.52 3.59 -16.38
C MET A 232 -10.04 3.27 -16.60
N LEU A 233 -9.49 2.27 -15.91
CA LEU A 233 -8.11 1.84 -16.11
C LEU A 233 -7.89 1.39 -17.55
N ILE A 234 -8.77 0.54 -18.10
CA ILE A 234 -8.66 0.05 -19.48
C ILE A 234 -8.72 1.22 -20.47
N VAL A 235 -9.71 2.10 -20.35
CA VAL A 235 -9.89 3.25 -21.25
C VAL A 235 -8.68 4.19 -21.18
N SER A 236 -8.22 4.54 -19.98
CA SER A 236 -7.05 5.40 -19.82
C SER A 236 -5.77 4.75 -20.35
N THR A 237 -5.57 3.44 -20.14
CA THR A 237 -4.42 2.72 -20.72
C THR A 237 -4.48 2.69 -22.25
N LEU A 238 -5.67 2.51 -22.84
CA LEU A 238 -5.85 2.56 -24.29
C LEU A 238 -5.56 3.96 -24.85
N ILE A 239 -6.02 5.02 -24.19
CA ILE A 239 -5.72 6.41 -24.59
C ILE A 239 -4.22 6.68 -24.48
N ALA A 240 -3.56 6.25 -23.40
CA ALA A 240 -2.12 6.39 -23.22
C ALA A 240 -1.34 5.68 -24.35
N ALA A 241 -1.74 4.45 -24.68
CA ALA A 241 -1.12 3.68 -25.75
C ALA A 241 -1.34 4.33 -27.13
N ALA A 242 -2.58 4.76 -27.42
CA ALA A 242 -2.91 5.42 -28.68
C ALA A 242 -2.14 6.74 -28.86
N THR A 243 -2.05 7.56 -27.82
CA THR A 243 -1.33 8.85 -27.88
C THR A 243 0.19 8.68 -27.94
N TYR A 244 0.73 7.61 -27.34
CA TYR A 244 2.13 7.23 -27.50
C TYR A 244 2.44 6.76 -28.94
N GLN A 245 1.59 5.89 -29.51
CA GLN A 245 1.74 5.46 -30.90
C GLN A 245 1.57 6.62 -31.89
N ALA A 246 0.62 7.52 -31.64
CA ALA A 246 0.39 8.71 -32.43
C ALA A 246 1.59 9.68 -32.37
N ALA A 247 2.32 9.72 -31.25
CA ALA A 247 3.59 10.42 -31.23
C ALA A 247 4.58 9.74 -32.18
N LEU A 248 4.85 8.44 -32.07
CA LEU A 248 5.83 7.76 -32.92
C LEU A 248 5.47 7.76 -34.42
N ALA A 249 4.18 7.69 -34.75
CA ALA A 249 3.65 7.62 -36.12
C ALA A 249 2.57 8.69 -36.33
N PRO A 250 2.98 9.96 -36.57
CA PRO A 250 2.04 11.05 -36.76
C PRO A 250 1.25 10.90 -38.08
N PRO A 251 0.02 11.45 -38.17
CA PRO A 251 -0.94 11.13 -39.24
C PRO A 251 -0.47 11.45 -40.68
N LYS A 252 0.44 12.42 -40.84
CA LYS A 252 1.04 12.74 -42.16
C LYS A 252 2.35 12.02 -42.43
N GLY A 253 2.88 11.26 -41.47
CA GLY A 253 4.13 10.52 -41.58
C GLY A 253 5.38 11.41 -41.72
N TYR A 254 6.47 10.76 -42.07
CA TYR A 254 7.78 11.36 -42.29
C TYR A 254 8.11 11.43 -43.79
N ARG A 255 8.81 12.48 -44.21
CA ARG A 255 9.32 12.60 -45.58
C ARG A 255 10.37 11.52 -45.83
N LYS A 256 10.26 10.89 -47.00
CA LYS A 256 11.28 9.99 -47.56
C LYS A 256 12.33 10.81 -48.30
N ASP A 257 13.57 10.34 -48.33
CA ASP A 257 14.65 10.99 -49.09
C ASP A 257 14.25 11.11 -50.56
N SER A 258 14.47 12.30 -51.12
CA SER A 258 14.25 12.58 -52.54
C SER A 258 15.51 12.34 -53.40
N SER A 259 16.49 11.59 -52.91
CA SER A 259 17.70 11.25 -53.66
C SER A 259 17.54 9.96 -54.49
N SER A 260 16.97 10.12 -55.68
CA SER A 260 17.17 9.16 -56.78
C SER A 260 17.54 9.94 -58.05
N GLY A 261 18.67 9.70 -58.73
CA GLY A 261 19.52 8.51 -58.69
C GLY A 261 20.90 8.69 -59.33
N PRO A 262 21.64 7.59 -59.55
CA PRO A 262 23.00 7.59 -60.09
C PRO A 262 23.00 7.86 -61.60
N TRP A 263 24.08 8.49 -62.05
CA TRP A 263 24.47 8.78 -63.44
C TRP A 263 23.77 7.99 -64.55
N ALA A 264 23.07 8.71 -65.44
CA ALA A 264 22.92 8.34 -66.84
C ALA A 264 23.35 9.53 -67.71
N ASN A 265 24.17 9.23 -68.71
CA ASN A 265 25.05 10.17 -69.40
C ASN A 265 24.32 10.91 -70.55
N SER A 266 24.73 12.17 -70.78
CA SER A 266 24.62 13.00 -72.00
C SER A 266 23.46 12.82 -72.99
N ALA A 267 22.70 13.90 -73.20
CA ALA A 267 22.56 14.53 -74.53
C ALA A 267 22.06 15.98 -74.39
N VAL A 268 22.44 16.82 -75.36
CA VAL A 268 22.44 18.29 -75.40
C VAL A 268 21.06 18.87 -75.81
N VAL A 269 20.88 20.17 -75.54
CA VAL A 269 19.93 21.18 -76.12
C VAL A 269 18.46 21.05 -75.66
N THR A 270 17.65 22.07 -75.36
CA THR A 270 17.61 23.53 -75.66
C THR A 270 16.73 24.23 -74.62
N THR A 271 16.99 25.52 -74.38
CA THR A 271 16.17 26.45 -73.59
C THR A 271 14.69 26.46 -73.99
N ASN A 272 13.77 26.38 -73.01
CA ASN A 272 12.73 27.39 -72.75
C ASN A 272 11.69 26.95 -71.70
N SER A 273 11.37 27.91 -70.83
CA SER A 273 10.12 28.09 -70.05
C SER A 273 9.79 27.22 -68.82
N SER A 274 9.35 27.99 -67.80
CA SER A 274 8.56 27.65 -66.61
C SER A 274 9.24 26.94 -65.43
N SER A 275 9.67 27.77 -64.47
CA SER A 275 9.53 27.53 -63.02
C SER A 275 9.69 26.08 -62.54
N ILE A 276 10.90 25.54 -62.62
CA ILE A 276 11.28 24.45 -61.72
C ILE A 276 11.60 25.11 -60.38
N ALA A 277 10.59 25.18 -59.51
CA ALA A 277 10.82 25.47 -58.10
C ALA A 277 11.74 24.38 -57.56
N PHE A 278 13.05 24.65 -57.52
CA PHE A 278 14.01 23.87 -56.74
C PHE A 278 13.63 24.04 -55.27
N GLY A 279 12.65 23.25 -54.82
CA GLY A 279 12.37 23.06 -53.41
C GLY A 279 13.67 22.60 -52.75
N LYS A 280 14.02 23.22 -51.62
CA LYS A 280 15.21 22.83 -50.84
C LYS A 280 15.23 21.30 -50.68
N PRO A 281 16.38 20.63 -50.91
CA PRO A 281 16.48 19.18 -50.74
C PRO A 281 15.97 18.79 -49.36
N HIS A 282 15.02 17.87 -49.31
CA HIS A 282 14.40 17.40 -48.07
C HIS A 282 15.22 16.24 -47.52
N GLN A 283 15.50 16.29 -46.21
CA GLN A 283 16.23 15.24 -45.50
C GLN A 283 15.23 14.18 -45.02
N ALA A 284 15.53 12.89 -45.20
CA ALA A 284 14.71 11.82 -44.65
C ALA A 284 14.52 11.98 -43.14
N GLY A 285 13.29 11.74 -42.69
CA GLY A 285 12.91 11.85 -41.27
C GLY A 285 12.30 13.20 -40.88
N ASP A 286 12.20 14.16 -41.80
CA ASP A 286 11.45 15.40 -41.55
C ASP A 286 9.94 15.15 -41.49
N LEU A 287 9.28 15.66 -40.45
CA LEU A 287 7.83 15.55 -40.29
C LEU A 287 7.11 16.28 -41.44
N ILE A 288 6.12 15.62 -42.07
CA ILE A 288 5.35 16.23 -43.17
C ILE A 288 4.39 17.32 -42.66
N LEU A 289 3.92 17.15 -41.41
CA LEU A 289 3.09 18.15 -40.71
C LEU A 289 3.96 19.36 -40.34
N SER A 290 3.54 20.57 -40.70
CA SER A 290 4.33 21.79 -40.50
C SER A 290 3.45 22.95 -40.00
N GLY A 291 4.09 23.97 -39.41
CA GLY A 291 3.39 25.17 -38.94
C GLY A 291 2.45 24.91 -37.76
N LEU A 292 1.33 25.63 -37.70
CA LEU A 292 0.36 25.58 -36.59
C LEU A 292 -0.24 24.19 -36.36
N ASP A 293 -0.46 23.40 -37.42
CA ASP A 293 -1.02 22.05 -37.31
C ASP A 293 -0.11 21.11 -36.50
N GLN A 294 1.21 21.24 -36.66
CA GLN A 294 2.18 20.46 -35.91
C GLN A 294 2.13 20.80 -34.41
N TYR A 295 2.04 22.09 -34.08
CA TYR A 295 1.96 22.54 -32.69
C TYR A 295 0.65 22.11 -32.03
N MET A 296 -0.49 22.31 -32.71
CA MET A 296 -1.80 21.92 -32.19
C MET A 296 -1.90 20.41 -31.96
N TYR A 297 -1.45 19.61 -32.94
CA TYR A 297 -1.38 18.15 -32.80
C TYR A 297 -0.54 17.74 -31.59
N THR A 298 0.66 18.32 -31.46
CA THR A 298 1.59 18.01 -30.38
C THR A 298 1.02 18.35 -29.00
N ILE A 299 0.38 19.51 -28.87
CA ILE A 299 -0.22 19.97 -27.62
C ILE A 299 -1.40 19.06 -27.24
N CYS A 300 -2.33 18.82 -28.17
CA CYS A 300 -3.49 17.96 -27.91
C CYS A 300 -3.09 16.53 -27.56
N ASN A 301 -2.12 15.96 -28.29
CA ASN A 301 -1.64 14.60 -28.03
C ASN A 301 -0.94 14.48 -26.66
N SER A 302 -0.12 15.47 -26.31
CA SER A 302 0.55 15.53 -25.01
C SER A 302 -0.47 15.68 -23.87
N LEU A 303 -1.46 16.56 -24.04
CA LEU A 303 -2.51 16.77 -23.03
C LEU A 303 -3.32 15.49 -22.78
N ALA A 304 -3.71 14.78 -23.85
CA ALA A 304 -4.42 13.51 -23.76
C ALA A 304 -3.58 12.43 -23.07
N PHE A 305 -2.28 12.33 -23.40
CA PHE A 305 -1.36 11.42 -22.75
C PHE A 305 -1.24 11.72 -21.25
N PHE A 306 -1.00 12.97 -20.85
CA PHE A 306 -0.89 13.33 -19.43
C PHE A 306 -2.20 13.12 -18.66
N ALA A 307 -3.35 13.46 -19.25
CA ALA A 307 -4.65 13.21 -18.64
C ALA A 307 -4.89 11.70 -18.43
N SER A 308 -4.47 10.87 -19.39
CA SER A 308 -4.57 9.40 -19.28
C SER A 308 -3.65 8.82 -18.18
N ILE A 309 -2.42 9.29 -18.05
CA ILE A 309 -1.50 8.87 -16.99
C ILE A 309 -1.99 9.34 -15.61
N ALA A 310 -2.48 10.58 -15.52
CA ALA A 310 -3.03 11.13 -14.28
C ALA A 310 -4.26 10.34 -13.80
N THR A 311 -5.13 9.93 -14.71
CA THR A 311 -6.30 9.09 -14.38
C THR A 311 -5.90 7.67 -13.96
N ILE A 312 -4.87 7.07 -14.57
CA ILE A 312 -4.29 5.78 -14.13
C ILE A 312 -3.72 5.90 -12.72
N LEU A 313 -2.94 6.95 -12.43
CA LEU A 313 -2.37 7.18 -11.10
C LEU A 313 -3.45 7.41 -10.04
N ALA A 314 -4.45 8.25 -10.35
CA ALA A 314 -5.56 8.55 -9.44
C ALA A 314 -6.38 7.29 -9.11
N THR A 315 -6.72 6.47 -10.11
CA THR A 315 -7.44 5.22 -9.91
C THR A 315 -6.60 4.16 -9.19
N ALA A 316 -5.30 4.06 -9.48
CA ALA A 316 -4.37 3.16 -8.78
C ALA A 316 -4.20 3.52 -7.29
N LEU A 317 -4.16 4.82 -6.96
CA LEU A 317 -4.10 5.31 -5.57
C LEU A 317 -5.30 4.86 -4.73
N THR A 318 -6.48 4.68 -5.34
CA THR A 318 -7.68 4.20 -4.62
C THR A 318 -7.62 2.74 -4.17
N LEU A 319 -6.68 1.93 -4.68
CA LEU A 319 -6.52 0.51 -4.31
C LEU A 319 -5.94 0.31 -2.89
N GLY A 320 -5.61 1.38 -2.16
CA GLY A 320 -5.25 1.29 -0.74
C GLY A 320 -3.84 0.77 -0.45
N VAL A 321 -3.06 0.41 -1.47
CA VAL A 321 -1.63 0.06 -1.40
C VAL A 321 -0.76 1.33 -1.42
N GLY A 322 -1.05 2.25 -0.50
CA GLY A 322 -0.60 3.65 -0.53
C GLY A 322 0.90 3.91 -0.33
N SER A 323 1.73 2.88 -0.19
CA SER A 323 3.21 3.02 -0.16
C SER A 323 3.89 2.28 -1.31
N PHE A 324 3.32 1.15 -1.77
CA PHE A 324 3.92 0.33 -2.83
C PHE A 324 3.58 0.87 -4.23
N VAL A 325 2.36 1.41 -4.39
CA VAL A 325 1.91 1.98 -5.68
C VAL A 325 2.73 3.22 -6.03
N CYS A 326 2.96 4.15 -5.11
CA CYS A 326 3.75 5.35 -5.42
C CYS A 326 5.22 5.03 -5.72
N SER A 327 5.80 4.02 -5.07
CA SER A 327 7.21 3.65 -5.27
C SER A 327 7.48 2.95 -6.60
N ILE A 328 6.47 2.29 -7.20
CA ILE A 328 6.62 1.55 -8.46
C ILE A 328 6.00 2.30 -9.63
N TYR A 329 4.79 2.84 -9.47
CA TYR A 329 4.09 3.51 -10.56
C TYR A 329 4.65 4.91 -10.84
N GLY A 330 5.21 5.59 -9.83
CA GLY A 330 5.87 6.89 -10.01
C GLY A 330 7.04 6.82 -11.01
N PRO A 331 8.04 5.93 -10.80
CA PRO A 331 9.15 5.73 -11.74
C PRO A 331 8.72 5.27 -13.13
N ILE A 332 7.73 4.38 -13.22
CA ILE A 332 7.22 3.89 -14.52
C ILE A 332 6.55 5.02 -15.30
N CYS A 333 5.74 5.85 -14.64
CA CYS A 333 5.13 7.01 -15.28
C CYS A 333 6.17 8.07 -15.67
N LEU A 334 7.21 8.27 -14.84
CA LEU A 334 8.36 9.13 -15.15
C LEU A 334 9.09 8.65 -16.41
N LEU A 335 9.33 7.34 -16.54
CA LEU A 335 9.95 6.76 -17.72
C LEU A 335 9.10 6.94 -18.98
N CYS A 336 7.79 6.69 -18.89
CA CYS A 336 6.86 6.88 -20.02
C CYS A 336 6.75 8.35 -20.46
N CYS A 337 6.81 9.28 -19.51
CA CYS A 337 6.87 10.69 -19.82
C CYS A 337 8.21 11.03 -20.50
N LEU A 338 9.36 10.61 -19.95
CA LEU A 338 10.67 10.89 -20.55
C LEU A 338 10.81 10.35 -21.97
N THR A 339 10.31 9.16 -22.25
CA THR A 339 10.33 8.60 -23.61
C THR A 339 9.46 9.40 -24.58
N GLN A 340 8.31 9.91 -24.13
CA GLN A 340 7.45 10.79 -24.92
C GLN A 340 8.14 12.14 -25.19
N LEU A 341 8.83 12.72 -24.21
CA LEU A 341 9.62 13.95 -24.41
C LEU A 341 10.73 13.76 -25.44
N CYS A 342 11.48 12.65 -25.35
CA CYS A 342 12.50 12.32 -26.33
C CYS A 342 11.90 12.19 -27.75
N SER A 343 10.75 11.52 -27.88
CA SER A 343 10.04 11.42 -29.17
C SER A 343 9.64 12.79 -29.72
N LEU A 344 9.15 13.68 -28.85
CA LEU A 344 8.75 15.05 -29.21
C LEU A 344 9.93 15.90 -29.66
N LEU A 345 11.07 15.82 -28.95
CA LEU A 345 12.29 16.55 -29.31
C LEU A 345 12.88 16.11 -30.65
N ILE A 346 12.74 14.82 -31.01
CA ILE A 346 13.18 14.29 -32.31
C ILE A 346 12.29 14.79 -33.46
N GLN A 347 11.01 15.07 -33.21
CA GLN A 347 10.04 15.48 -34.25
C GLN A 347 10.11 16.95 -34.64
N ILE A 348 10.76 17.80 -33.85
CA ILE A 348 10.81 19.24 -34.11
C ILE A 348 11.98 19.54 -35.05
N PRO A 349 11.73 20.14 -36.24
CA PRO A 349 12.80 20.43 -37.19
C PRO A 349 13.84 21.37 -36.59
N LYS A 350 15.13 21.09 -36.83
CA LYS A 350 16.28 21.88 -36.33
C LYS A 350 16.23 23.36 -36.70
N THR A 351 15.48 23.73 -37.74
CA THR A 351 15.29 25.11 -38.19
C THR A 351 14.48 25.97 -37.21
N ASN A 352 13.70 25.37 -36.31
CA ASN A 352 12.87 26.05 -35.30
C ASN A 352 13.26 25.67 -33.86
N ALA A 353 14.57 25.58 -33.59
CA ALA A 353 15.12 25.15 -32.30
C ALA A 353 14.58 25.95 -31.09
N ALA A 354 14.33 27.26 -31.23
CA ALA A 354 13.78 28.09 -30.17
C ALA A 354 12.35 27.68 -29.76
N ALA A 355 11.49 27.36 -30.73
CA ALA A 355 10.14 26.90 -30.48
C ALA A 355 10.12 25.48 -29.89
N GLY A 356 11.05 24.62 -30.31
CA GLY A 356 11.22 23.29 -29.72
C GLY A 356 11.67 23.34 -28.26
N ASN A 357 12.61 24.21 -27.93
CA ASN A 357 13.06 24.43 -26.56
C ASN A 357 11.92 24.97 -25.68
N PHE A 358 11.12 25.91 -26.17
CA PHE A 358 9.96 26.44 -25.45
C PHE A 358 8.92 25.35 -25.15
N LEU A 359 8.61 24.50 -26.14
CA LEU A 359 7.69 23.37 -25.96
C LEU A 359 8.22 22.34 -24.95
N GLY A 360 9.52 22.02 -25.02
CA GLY A 360 10.17 21.13 -24.08
C GLY A 360 10.12 21.66 -22.65
N VAL A 361 10.34 22.96 -22.46
CA VAL A 361 10.24 23.62 -21.16
C VAL A 361 8.81 23.57 -20.60
N LEU A 362 7.79 23.93 -21.40
CA LEU A 362 6.38 23.83 -21.01
C LEU A 362 5.97 22.40 -20.62
N TRP A 363 6.51 21.41 -21.34
CA TRP A 363 6.27 20.00 -21.08
C TRP A 363 6.89 19.56 -19.74
N VAL A 364 8.14 19.97 -19.45
CA VAL A 364 8.81 19.69 -18.17
C VAL A 364 8.06 20.34 -17.00
N PHE A 365 7.61 21.59 -17.14
CA PHE A 365 6.81 22.26 -16.12
C PHE A 365 5.48 21.54 -15.86
N SER A 366 4.78 21.12 -16.91
CA SER A 366 3.51 20.38 -16.79
C SER A 366 3.71 19.03 -16.07
N TRP A 367 4.82 18.34 -16.36
CA TRP A 367 5.17 17.09 -15.71
C TRP A 367 5.57 17.25 -14.24
N LEU A 368 6.38 18.26 -13.91
CA LEU A 368 6.76 18.58 -12.53
C LEU A 368 5.53 18.98 -11.70
N ALA A 369 4.60 19.74 -12.27
CA ALA A 369 3.35 20.10 -11.61
C ALA A 369 2.48 18.87 -11.32
N ALA A 370 2.28 17.97 -12.29
CA ALA A 370 1.48 16.75 -12.10
C ALA A 370 2.11 15.77 -11.09
N SER A 371 3.44 15.61 -11.12
CA SER A 371 4.17 14.70 -10.23
C SER A 371 4.22 15.23 -8.79
N SER A 372 4.48 16.53 -8.62
CA SER A 372 4.51 17.17 -7.30
C SER A 372 3.15 17.17 -6.63
N LEU A 373 2.07 17.40 -7.38
CA LEU A 373 0.69 17.34 -6.87
C LEU A 373 0.37 15.93 -6.34
N THR A 374 0.69 14.89 -7.12
CA THR A 374 0.42 13.49 -6.76
C THR A 374 1.23 13.06 -5.53
N TRP A 375 2.51 13.46 -5.47
CA TRP A 375 3.38 13.20 -4.32
C TRP A 375 2.90 13.92 -3.05
N TYR A 376 2.56 15.21 -3.17
CA TYR A 376 2.04 16.02 -2.07
C TYR A 376 0.74 15.44 -1.50
N VAL A 377 -0.20 15.05 -2.37
CA VAL A 377 -1.46 14.39 -1.97
C VAL A 377 -1.20 13.12 -1.19
N THR A 378 -0.28 12.28 -1.67
CA THR A 378 0.05 11.01 -1.02
C THR A 378 0.64 11.24 0.37
N ILE A 379 1.61 12.16 0.50
CA ILE A 379 2.21 12.51 1.80
C ILE A 379 1.16 13.06 2.75
N LYS A 380 0.29 13.96 2.27
CA LYS A 380 -0.75 14.58 3.09
C LYS A 380 -1.76 13.55 3.60
N LEU A 381 -2.27 12.67 2.74
CA LEU A 381 -3.14 11.56 3.14
C LEU A 381 -2.48 10.61 4.16
N GLN A 382 -1.20 10.27 3.94
CA GLN A 382 -0.47 9.41 4.88
C GLN A 382 -0.30 10.10 6.23
N ARG A 383 -0.01 11.42 6.23
CA ARG A 383 0.14 12.22 7.44
C ARG A 383 -1.17 12.40 8.20
N ASP A 384 -2.26 12.66 7.49
CA ASP A 384 -3.59 12.83 8.09
C ASP A 384 -4.13 11.50 8.64
N ARG A 385 -3.92 10.37 7.95
CA ARG A 385 -4.19 9.03 8.53
C ARG A 385 -3.42 8.75 9.81
N ARG A 386 -2.17 9.21 9.92
CA ARG A 386 -1.35 9.06 11.14
C ARG A 386 -1.81 9.97 12.29
N ARG A 387 -2.55 11.06 12.00
CA ARG A 387 -3.04 12.04 12.99
C ARG A 387 -4.34 11.65 13.67
N ILE A 388 -5.08 10.68 13.13
CA ILE A 388 -6.37 10.24 13.67
C ILE A 388 -6.13 9.13 14.70
N ASP A 389 -6.24 9.44 16.00
CA ASP A 389 -6.17 8.46 17.11
C ASP A 389 -7.21 7.32 16.95
N ALA A 390 -8.30 7.61 16.26
CA ALA A 390 -9.47 6.75 16.24
C ALA A 390 -9.57 5.73 15.12
N THR A 391 -8.69 5.75 14.10
CA THR A 391 -8.58 4.59 13.17
C THR A 391 -8.01 3.34 13.86
N ARG A 392 -7.53 3.49 15.11
CA ARG A 392 -7.01 2.42 15.97
C ARG A 392 -8.00 1.98 17.06
N ARG A 393 -9.16 2.62 17.16
CA ARG A 393 -10.26 2.20 18.04
C ARG A 393 -11.17 1.22 17.28
N ARG A 394 -10.79 -0.05 17.25
CA ARG A 394 -11.80 -1.12 17.19
C ARG A 394 -11.89 -1.68 18.61
N VAL A 395 -12.61 -0.94 19.46
CA VAL A 395 -13.27 -1.52 20.63
C VAL A 395 -14.57 -2.13 20.13
#